data_AF-A0A2V2T1R9-F1
#
_entry.id   AF-A0A2V2T1R9-F1
#
_cell.length_a   1.000
_cell.length_b   1.000
_cell.length_c   1.000
_cell.angle_alpha   90.00
_cell.angle_beta   90.00
_cell.angle_gamma   90.00
#
_symmetry.space_group_name_H-M   'P 1'
#
loop_
_entity.id
_entity.type
_entity.pdbx_description
1 polymer ?
#
loop_
_entity_poly.entity_id
_entity_poly.type
_entity_poly.pdbx_seq_one_letter_code
_entity_poly.pdbx_strand_id
1 'polypeptide(L)'
;MRAICRLARWASLRFLSSYLGYVPALAPEDFDVCPVLLTQPAEDRWTPLGLSEPFLKRLRRIQVTTRLLDNAGHYPLEEPGLGQMNAAILAFVEQVLARRAA
;
A
#
# COMPACT_ATOMS: atom_id res chain seq x y z
N MET A 1 -10.67 37.56 28.94
CA MET A 1 -11.18 36.20 28.66
C MET A 1 -10.43 35.60 27.48
N ARG A 2 -9.19 35.13 27.70
CA ARG A 2 -8.43 34.33 26.72
C ARG A 2 -8.60 32.86 27.12
N ALA A 3 -9.29 32.08 26.31
CA ALA A 3 -9.24 30.62 26.27
C ALA A 3 -9.91 30.19 24.97
N ILE A 4 -9.16 30.15 23.86
CA ILE A 4 -8.70 28.90 23.27
C ILE A 4 -9.90 28.01 22.86
N CYS A 5 -10.63 28.44 21.82
CA CYS A 5 -11.23 27.50 20.86
C CYS A 5 -10.08 26.90 20.02
N ARG A 6 -9.35 25.93 20.59
CA ARG A 6 -8.42 25.04 19.87
C ARG A 6 -8.90 23.59 19.98
N LEU A 7 -10.20 23.36 19.83
CA LEU A 7 -10.75 22.01 19.77
C LEU A 7 -11.35 21.83 18.38
N ALA A 8 -10.81 20.84 17.67
CA ALA A 8 -11.04 20.45 16.27
C ALA A 8 -10.40 21.33 15.19
N ARG A 9 -9.12 21.08 14.88
CA ARG A 9 -8.63 21.18 13.49
C ARG A 9 -8.21 19.79 13.01
N TRP A 10 -9.23 18.99 12.74
CA TRP A 10 -9.14 17.85 11.84
C TRP A 10 -8.64 18.44 10.51
N ALA A 11 -7.48 17.98 10.04
CA ALA A 11 -6.78 18.37 8.79
C ALA A 11 -6.96 19.84 8.31
N SER A 12 -5.89 20.63 8.21
CA SER A 12 -6.00 21.99 7.66
C SER A 12 -6.67 22.00 6.27
N LEU A 13 -7.47 23.01 5.95
CA LEU A 13 -8.06 23.15 4.61
C LEU A 13 -7.00 23.13 3.49
N ARG A 14 -5.82 23.68 3.78
CA ARG A 14 -4.65 23.62 2.89
C ARG A 14 -4.21 22.17 2.63
N PHE A 15 -4.15 21.35 3.68
CA PHE A 15 -3.83 19.92 3.56
C PHE A 15 -4.87 19.18 2.73
N LEU A 16 -6.17 19.38 3.01
CA LEU A 16 -7.24 18.75 2.24
C LEU A 16 -7.20 19.16 0.77
N SER A 17 -6.98 20.44 0.50
CA SER A 17 -6.83 20.96 -0.86
C SER A 17 -5.63 20.33 -1.59
N SER A 18 -4.48 20.16 -0.92
CA SER A 18 -3.33 19.50 -1.55
C SER A 18 -3.54 18.00 -1.75
N TYR A 19 -4.26 17.34 -0.83
CA TYR A 19 -4.53 15.91 -0.91
C TYR A 19 -5.50 15.60 -2.07
N LEU A 20 -6.59 16.35 -2.17
CA LEU A 20 -7.60 16.17 -3.23
C LEU A 20 -7.10 16.62 -4.61
N GLY A 21 -6.11 17.52 -4.66
CA GLY A 21 -5.49 18.01 -5.90
C GLY A 21 -4.20 17.29 -6.29
N TYR A 22 -3.85 16.18 -5.63
CA TYR A 22 -2.61 15.46 -5.91
C TYR A 22 -2.65 14.81 -7.31
N VAL A 23 -1.60 15.03 -8.09
CA VAL A 23 -1.37 14.37 -9.39
C VAL A 23 -0.04 13.60 -9.30
N PRO A 24 -0.05 12.26 -9.52
CA PRO A 24 1.18 11.48 -9.57
C PRO A 24 2.13 11.95 -10.68
N ALA A 25 3.43 11.89 -10.44
CA ALA A 25 4.45 12.23 -11.44
C ALA A 25 4.44 11.29 -12.65
N LEU A 26 4.03 10.02 -12.45
CA LEU A 26 3.82 9.02 -13.49
C LEU A 26 2.41 8.46 -13.36
N ALA A 27 1.71 8.32 -14.48
CA ALA A 27 0.47 7.58 -14.52
C ALA A 27 0.76 6.09 -14.25
N PRO A 28 -0.13 5.36 -13.53
CA PRO A 28 0.02 3.92 -13.29
C PRO A 28 0.24 3.10 -14.57
N GLU A 29 -0.39 3.52 -15.67
CA GLU A 29 -0.26 2.90 -16.99
C GLU A 29 1.16 2.97 -17.57
N ASP A 30 1.90 4.01 -17.19
CA ASP A 30 3.25 4.32 -17.68
C ASP A 30 4.34 3.83 -16.71
N PHE A 31 3.97 3.33 -15.54
CA PHE A 31 4.92 2.87 -14.53
C PHE A 31 5.62 1.58 -14.98
N ASP A 32 6.93 1.67 -15.26
CA ASP A 32 7.79 0.56 -15.72
C ASP A 32 9.09 0.41 -14.90
N VAL A 33 9.15 1.02 -13.71
CA VAL A 33 10.40 1.15 -12.92
C VAL A 33 10.79 -0.14 -12.20
N CYS A 34 9.85 -0.81 -11.54
CA CYS A 34 10.14 -1.99 -10.72
C CYS A 34 8.90 -2.89 -10.55
N PRO A 35 9.10 -4.20 -10.27
CA PRO A 35 8.00 -5.05 -9.86
C PRO A 35 7.40 -4.60 -8.52
N VAL A 36 6.15 -4.96 -8.28
CA VAL A 36 5.39 -4.58 -7.07
C VAL A 36 4.88 -5.83 -6.35
N LEU A 37 5.00 -5.83 -5.02
CA LEU A 37 4.34 -6.78 -4.13
C LEU A 37 3.29 -6.04 -3.30
N LEU A 38 2.05 -6.54 -3.29
CA LEU A 38 1.03 -6.20 -2.30
C LEU A 38 0.89 -7.35 -1.30
N THR A 39 1.17 -7.08 -0.02
CA THR A 39 0.81 -7.97 1.10
C THR A 39 -0.48 -7.46 1.72
N GLN A 40 -1.60 -8.11 1.42
CA GLN A 40 -2.93 -7.70 1.85
C GLN A 40 -3.41 -8.59 3.00
N PRO A 41 -3.69 -8.05 4.19
CA PRO A 41 -4.36 -8.81 5.23
C PRO A 41 -5.76 -9.25 4.78
N ALA A 42 -6.08 -10.53 4.93
CA ALA A 42 -7.35 -11.11 4.46
C ALA A 42 -8.57 -10.56 5.21
N GLU A 43 -8.38 -10.11 6.46
CA GLU A 43 -9.43 -9.57 7.33
C GLU A 43 -9.34 -8.04 7.47
N ASP A 44 -8.65 -7.35 6.55
CA ASP A 44 -8.59 -5.89 6.55
C ASP A 44 -9.95 -5.26 6.15
N ARG A 45 -10.61 -4.67 7.15
CA ARG A 45 -11.89 -3.94 6.98
C ARG A 45 -11.70 -2.44 6.82
N TRP A 46 -10.49 -1.92 7.00
CA TRP A 46 -10.17 -0.50 6.87
C TRP A 46 -9.77 -0.18 5.44
N THR A 47 -8.92 -1.01 4.86
CA THR A 47 -8.48 -0.94 3.46
C THR A 47 -8.59 -2.31 2.79
N PRO A 48 -9.82 -2.78 2.50
CA PRO A 48 -10.01 -4.08 1.88
C PRO A 48 -9.36 -4.14 0.50
N LEU A 49 -8.99 -5.35 0.06
CA LEU A 49 -8.31 -5.61 -1.21
C LEU A 49 -8.94 -4.88 -2.42
N GLY A 50 -10.28 -4.82 -2.45
CA GLY A 50 -11.03 -4.17 -3.52
C GLY A 50 -10.73 -2.68 -3.71
N LEU A 51 -10.12 -2.00 -2.75
CA LEU A 51 -9.63 -0.62 -2.93
C LEU A 51 -8.30 -0.57 -3.70
N SER A 52 -7.46 -1.58 -3.54
CA SER A 52 -6.15 -1.69 -4.19
C SER A 52 -6.26 -2.24 -5.63
N GLU A 53 -7.17 -3.19 -5.87
CA GLU A 53 -7.30 -3.85 -7.18
C GLU A 53 -7.46 -2.91 -8.38
N PRO A 54 -8.30 -1.85 -8.35
CA PRO A 54 -8.45 -0.95 -9.48
C PRO A 54 -7.16 -0.25 -9.84
N PHE A 55 -6.33 0.09 -8.85
CA PHE A 55 -5.02 0.69 -9.07
C PHE A 55 -4.03 -0.33 -9.62
N LEU A 56 -3.93 -1.52 -9.01
CA LEU A 56 -2.99 -2.56 -9.43
C LEU A 56 -3.25 -3.06 -10.86
N LYS A 57 -4.51 -3.15 -11.30
CA LYS A 57 -4.88 -3.52 -12.68
C LYS A 57 -4.35 -2.53 -13.73
N ARG A 58 -4.00 -1.31 -13.34
CA ARG A 58 -3.47 -0.28 -14.25
C ARG A 58 -1.95 -0.38 -14.43
N LEU A 59 -1.24 -1.08 -13.54
CA LEU A 59 0.22 -1.28 -13.59
C LEU A 59 0.59 -2.34 -14.66
N ARG A 60 0.38 -2.01 -15.94
CA ARG A 60 0.44 -2.98 -17.06
C ARG A 60 1.84 -3.35 -17.52
N ARG A 61 2.86 -2.58 -17.13
CA ARG A 61 4.24 -2.71 -17.66
C ARG A 61 5.20 -3.42 -16.71
N ILE A 62 4.72 -3.81 -15.53
CA ILE A 62 5.52 -4.46 -14.49
C ILE A 62 4.83 -5.73 -14.01
N GLN A 63 5.60 -6.61 -13.36
CA GLN A 63 5.00 -7.71 -12.62
C GLN A 63 4.43 -7.20 -11.30
N VAL A 64 3.16 -7.53 -11.05
CA VAL A 64 2.49 -7.32 -9.76
C VAL A 64 2.20 -8.67 -9.12
N THR A 65 2.62 -8.85 -7.87
CA THR A 65 2.32 -10.02 -7.05
C THR A 65 1.43 -9.59 -5.90
N THR A 66 0.33 -10.30 -5.65
CA THR A 66 -0.50 -10.09 -4.46
C THR A 66 -0.41 -11.31 -3.56
N ARG A 67 -0.22 -11.09 -2.26
CA ARG A 67 -0.21 -12.12 -1.22
C ARG A 67 -1.25 -11.77 -0.18
N LEU A 68 -2.26 -12.63 -0.03
CA LEU A 68 -3.17 -12.55 1.09
C LEU A 68 -2.49 -13.11 2.35
N LEU A 69 -2.67 -12.41 3.47
CA LEU A 69 -2.19 -12.82 4.77
C LEU A 69 -3.37 -13.34 5.58
N ASP A 70 -3.33 -14.62 5.94
CA ASP A 70 -4.41 -15.29 6.65
C ASP A 70 -4.49 -14.81 8.10
N ASN A 71 -5.72 -14.71 8.62
CA ASN A 71 -6.00 -14.32 10.00
C ASN A 71 -5.27 -13.02 10.42
N ALA A 72 -5.23 -12.05 9.51
CA ALA A 72 -4.55 -10.78 9.70
C ALA A 72 -5.49 -9.62 9.44
N GLY A 73 -5.57 -8.68 10.40
CA GLY A 73 -6.27 -7.41 10.25
C GLY A 73 -5.39 -6.33 9.61
N HIS A 74 -5.88 -5.08 9.59
CA HIS A 74 -5.19 -3.95 8.94
C HIS A 74 -3.72 -3.78 9.35
N TYR A 75 -3.42 -4.06 10.63
CA TYR A 75 -2.06 -4.16 11.13
C TYR A 75 -1.71 -5.64 11.33
N PRO A 76 -1.03 -6.29 10.37
CA PRO A 76 -0.76 -7.74 10.42
C PRO A 76 0.41 -8.05 11.37
N LEU A 77 0.19 -7.87 12.67
CA LEU A 77 1.21 -8.01 13.72
C LEU A 77 1.18 -9.40 14.38
N GLU A 78 0.02 -10.05 14.35
CA GLU A 78 -0.19 -11.37 14.92
C GLU A 78 0.20 -12.49 13.94
N GLU A 79 0.52 -13.66 14.47
CA GLU A 79 0.70 -14.87 13.66
C GLU A 79 -0.66 -15.45 13.21
N PRO A 80 -0.74 -16.03 12.00
CA PRO A 80 0.34 -16.28 11.05
C PRO A 80 0.67 -15.07 10.15
N GLY A 81 -0.10 -13.98 10.20
CA GLY A 81 -0.02 -12.86 9.27
C GLY A 81 1.35 -12.18 9.22
N LEU A 82 1.97 -11.94 10.37
CA LEU A 82 3.29 -11.35 10.47
C LEU A 82 4.36 -12.24 9.80
N GLY A 83 4.38 -13.54 10.13
CA GLY A 83 5.29 -14.50 9.53
C GLY A 83 5.11 -14.61 8.01
N GLN A 84 3.86 -14.68 7.54
CA GLN A 84 3.53 -14.72 6.12
C GLN A 84 3.98 -13.46 5.37
N MET A 85 3.77 -12.27 5.97
CA MET A 85 4.23 -11.01 5.40
C MET A 85 5.75 -10.98 5.26
N ASN A 86 6.48 -11.34 6.32
CA ASN A 86 7.95 -11.37 6.31
C ASN A 86 8.48 -12.35 5.26
N ALA A 87 7.92 -13.56 5.20
CA ALA A 87 8.30 -14.56 4.21
C ALA A 87 8.04 -14.08 2.77
N ALA A 88 6.89 -13.44 2.52
CA ALA A 88 6.55 -12.90 1.21
C ALA A 88 7.50 -11.79 0.78
N ILE A 89 7.87 -10.88 1.70
CA ILE A 89 8.81 -9.79 1.43
C ILE A 89 10.20 -10.34 1.11
N LEU A 90 10.72 -11.27 1.92
CA LEU A 90 12.04 -11.86 1.71
C LEU A 90 12.11 -12.58 0.36
N ALA A 91 11.14 -13.46 0.07
CA ALA A 91 11.07 -14.17 -1.19
C ALA A 91 11.00 -13.21 -2.40
N PHE A 92 10.24 -12.12 -2.28
CA PHE A 92 10.14 -11.12 -3.33
C PHE A 92 11.48 -10.40 -3.58
N VAL A 93 12.18 -10.00 -2.52
CA VAL A 93 13.50 -9.36 -2.62
C VAL A 93 14.51 -10.30 -3.26
N GLU A 94 14.58 -11.55 -2.81
CA GLU A 94 15.47 -12.58 -3.38
C GLU A 94 15.20 -12.78 -4.87
N GLN A 95 13.93 -12.88 -5.28
CA GLN A 95 13.54 -12.99 -6.69
C GLN A 95 13.98 -11.77 -7.51
N VAL A 96 13.81 -10.55 -6.98
CA VAL A 96 14.23 -9.33 -7.66
C VAL A 96 15.75 -9.25 -7.81
N LEU A 97 16.50 -9.64 -6.77
CA LEU A 97 17.97 -9.66 -6.82
C LEU A 97 18.48 -10.70 -7.82
N ALA A 98 17.91 -11.91 -7.81
CA ALA A 98 18.27 -12.96 -8.76
C ALA A 98 18.03 -12.55 -10.21
N ARG A 99 16.92 -11.86 -10.51
CA ARG A 99 16.61 -11.35 -11.86
C ARG A 99 17.53 -10.25 -12.34
N ARG A 100 18.12 -9.46 -11.43
CA ARG A 100 19.09 -8.42 -11.79
C ARG A 100 20.49 -8.97 -12.06
N ALA A 101 20.79 -10.14 -11.51
CA ALA A 101 22.09 -10.80 -11.69
C ALA A 101 22.17 -11.65 -12.97
N ALA A 102 21.02 -11.97 -13.58
CA ALA A 102 20.89 -12.68 -14.85
C ALA A 102 20.88 -11.70 -16.03
#